data_AF-A0A7W7RPX8-F1
#
_entry.id   AF-A0A7W7RPX8-F1
#
_cell.length_a   1.000
_cell.length_b   1.000
_cell.length_c   1.000
_cell.angle_alpha   90.00
_cell.angle_beta   90.00
_cell.angle_gamma   90.00
#
_symmetry.space_group_name_H-M   'P 1'
#
loop_
_entity.id
_entity.type
_entity.pdbx_description
1 polymer ?
#
loop_
_entity_poly.entity_id
_entity_poly.type
_entity_poly.pdbx_seq_one_letter_code
_entity_poly.pdbx_strand_id
1 'polypeptide(L)'
;MAGKTEKQDMAWRAIGGLVGLATAWAARKVIGFAWEKTTGKKPPSDNESLDISLGEAIGYAVVMGVGMQVAQILTARTARKRYNAWKAVKDTARDVTS
;
A
#
# COMPACT_ATOMS: atom_id res chain seq x y z
N MET A 1 -3.40 7.16 -36.64
CA MET A 1 -3.91 7.20 -35.24
C MET A 1 -2.93 6.64 -34.20
N ALA A 2 -1.90 5.85 -34.55
CA ALA A 2 -1.00 5.18 -33.59
C ALA A 2 -0.18 6.12 -32.66
N GLY A 3 0.28 7.28 -33.14
CA GLY A 3 1.14 8.16 -32.33
C GLY A 3 0.43 8.90 -31.18
N LYS A 4 -0.91 8.94 -31.14
CA LYS A 4 -1.67 9.58 -30.06
C LYS A 4 -1.82 8.65 -28.86
N THR A 5 -2.03 7.36 -29.12
CA THR A 5 -2.14 6.31 -28.09
C THR A 5 -0.83 6.14 -27.34
N GLU A 6 0.32 6.09 -28.03
CA GLU A 6 1.63 5.91 -27.39
C GLU A 6 2.00 7.07 -26.44
N LYS A 7 1.69 8.31 -26.85
CA LYS A 7 1.87 9.49 -25.98
C LYS A 7 0.94 9.46 -24.78
N GLN A 8 -0.31 9.03 -24.96
CA GLN A 8 -1.26 8.88 -23.88
C GLN A 8 -0.83 7.80 -22.89
N ASP A 9 -0.35 6.65 -23.37
CA ASP A 9 0.14 5.56 -22.52
C ASP A 9 1.38 6.00 -21.73
N MET A 10 2.29 6.75 -22.34
CA MET A 10 3.45 7.31 -21.65
C MET A 10 3.03 8.33 -20.58
N ALA A 11 2.04 9.19 -20.86
CA ALA A 11 1.48 10.12 -19.86
C ALA A 11 0.86 9.36 -18.67
N TRP A 12 0.08 8.31 -18.93
CA TRP A 12 -0.50 7.48 -17.88
C TRP A 12 0.55 6.76 -17.04
N ARG A 13 1.63 6.26 -17.67
CA ARG A 13 2.75 5.65 -16.97
C ARG A 13 3.48 6.65 -16.07
N ALA A 14 3.68 7.88 -16.55
CA ALA A 14 4.29 8.95 -15.76
C ALA A 14 3.41 9.32 -14.55
N ILE A 15 2.10 9.46 -14.76
CA ILE A 15 1.14 9.71 -13.68
C ILE A 15 1.15 8.56 -12.67
N GLY A 16 1.09 7.31 -13.14
CA GLY A 16 1.17 6.13 -12.29
C GLY A 16 2.44 6.10 -11.45
N GLY A 17 3.58 6.45 -12.06
CA GLY A 17 4.85 6.59 -11.34
C GLY A 17 4.81 7.67 -10.26
N LEU A 18 4.32 8.88 -10.60
CA LEU A 18 4.21 9.99 -9.64
C LEU A 18 3.26 9.67 -8.48
N VAL A 19 2.12 9.05 -8.78
CA VAL A 19 1.16 8.60 -7.76
C VAL A 19 1.80 7.54 -6.86
N GLY A 20 2.56 6.60 -7.43
CA GLY A 20 3.31 5.61 -6.67
C GLY A 20 4.30 6.25 -5.70
N LEU A 21 5.08 7.23 -6.17
CA LEU A 21 6.03 7.97 -5.33
C LEU A 21 5.34 8.76 -4.22
N ALA A 22 4.27 9.48 -4.54
CA ALA A 22 3.48 10.22 -3.56
C ALA A 22 2.88 9.28 -2.50
N THR A 23 2.40 8.11 -2.93
CA THR A 23 1.85 7.08 -2.03
C THR A 23 2.94 6.54 -1.10
N ALA A 24 4.14 6.24 -1.62
CA ALA A 24 5.26 5.77 -0.81
C ALA A 24 5.70 6.81 0.22
N TRP A 25 5.78 8.09 -0.18
CA TRP A 25 6.13 9.18 0.73
C TRP A 25 5.07 9.35 1.85
N ALA A 26 3.79 9.34 1.48
CA ALA A 26 2.69 9.42 2.44
C ALA A 26 2.70 8.22 3.40
N ALA A 27 2.90 7.01 2.89
CA ALA A 27 3.01 5.80 3.70
C ALA A 27 4.12 5.92 4.75
N ARG A 28 5.31 6.39 4.36
CA ARG A 28 6.44 6.58 5.28
C ARG A 28 6.09 7.57 6.40
N LYS A 29 5.39 8.66 6.08
CA LYS A 29 4.89 9.62 7.06
C LYS A 29 3.86 9.01 8.02
N VAL A 30 2.90 8.26 7.49
CA VAL A 30 1.85 7.61 8.30
C VAL A 30 2.46 6.57 9.24
N ILE A 31 3.37 5.72 8.74
CA ILE A 31 4.06 4.71 9.57
C ILE A 31 4.85 5.40 10.68
N GLY A 32 5.62 6.44 10.36
CA GLY A 32 6.39 7.18 11.36
C GLY A 32 5.51 7.83 12.44
N PHE A 33 4.39 8.44 12.03
CA PHE A 33 3.43 9.03 12.96
C PHE A 33 2.73 7.98 13.83
N ALA A 34 2.34 6.85 13.24
CA ALA A 34 1.74 5.74 13.98
C ALA A 34 2.72 5.21 15.03
N TRP A 35 4.01 5.06 14.67
CA TRP A 35 5.05 4.60 15.58
C TRP A 35 5.31 5.58 16.72
N GLU A 36 5.44 6.87 16.42
CA GLU A 36 5.61 7.91 17.44
C GLU A 36 4.42 7.93 18.41
N LYS A 37 3.21 7.73 17.89
CA LYS A 37 1.98 7.70 18.69
C LYS A 37 1.83 6.44 19.54
N THR A 38 2.26 5.26 19.05
CA THR A 38 2.14 4.01 19.80
C THR A 38 3.30 3.79 20.77
N THR A 39 4.51 4.15 20.37
CA THR A 39 5.76 3.83 21.08
C THR A 39 6.31 5.04 21.83
N GLY A 40 5.86 6.27 21.52
CA GLY A 40 6.33 7.51 22.15
C GLY A 40 7.76 7.90 21.78
N LYS A 41 8.37 7.20 20.81
CA LYS A 41 9.77 7.39 20.38
C LYS A 41 9.82 7.64 18.86
N LYS A 42 10.84 8.38 18.40
CA LYS A 42 11.07 8.59 16.97
C LYS A 42 11.28 7.23 16.27
N PRO A 43 10.66 7.01 15.09
CA PRO A 43 10.77 5.76 14.37
C PRO A 43 12.23 5.43 14.05
N PRO A 44 12.69 4.19 14.31
CA PRO A 44 14.06 3.76 14.06
C PRO A 44 14.36 3.90 12.57
N SER A 45 15.00 5.01 12.22
CA SER A 45 15.41 5.34 10.85
C SER A 45 16.88 4.97 10.61
N ASP A 46 17.60 4.65 11.69
CA ASP A 46 18.98 4.17 11.70
C ASP A 46 19.00 2.67 12.06
N ASN A 47 18.80 1.83 11.04
CA ASN A 47 19.00 0.39 11.17
C ASN A 47 20.48 0.00 11.37
N GLU A 48 21.41 0.95 11.22
CA GLU A 48 22.87 0.76 11.32
C GLU A 48 23.46 1.27 12.65
N SER A 49 22.67 1.91 13.52
CA SER A 49 23.15 2.29 14.84
C SER A 49 23.14 1.09 15.79
N LEU A 50 24.33 0.70 16.26
CA LEU A 50 24.55 -0.33 17.31
C LEU A 50 23.86 -0.01 18.65
N ASP A 51 23.17 1.14 18.75
CA ASP A 51 22.42 1.60 19.92
C ASP A 51 21.04 0.93 20.05
N ILE A 52 20.54 0.30 18.97
CA ILE A 52 19.32 -0.53 19.03
C ILE A 52 19.70 -1.88 19.67
N SER A 53 19.29 -2.10 20.91
CA SER A 53 19.44 -3.39 21.59
C SER A 53 18.87 -4.52 20.72
N LEU A 54 19.57 -5.68 20.65
CA LEU A 54 19.17 -6.84 19.84
C LEU A 54 17.71 -7.25 20.08
N GLY A 55 17.22 -7.12 21.32
CA GLY A 55 15.82 -7.39 21.67
C GLY A 55 14.82 -6.40 21.04
N GLU A 56 15.21 -5.13 20.91
CA GLU A 56 14.39 -4.09 20.29
C GLU A 56 14.34 -4.28 18.75
N ALA A 57 15.47 -4.64 18.14
CA ALA A 57 15.54 -4.98 16.71
C ALA A 57 14.66 -6.20 16.37
N ILE A 58 14.74 -7.27 17.17
CA ILE A 58 13.91 -8.47 16.99
C ILE A 58 12.43 -8.13 17.23
N GLY A 59 12.11 -7.34 18.25
CA GLY A 59 10.75 -6.86 18.51
C GLY A 59 10.17 -6.09 17.32
N TYR A 60 10.95 -5.17 16.74
CA TYR A 60 10.56 -4.45 15.54
C TYR A 60 10.35 -5.39 14.34
N ALA A 61 11.27 -6.32 14.10
CA ALA A 61 11.19 -7.28 13.00
C ALA A 61 9.93 -8.16 13.11
N VAL A 62 9.58 -8.64 14.30
CA VAL A 62 8.36 -9.43 14.54
C VAL A 62 7.11 -8.58 14.28
N VAL A 63 7.06 -7.36 14.81
CA VAL A 63 5.92 -6.45 14.61
C VAL A 63 5.73 -6.13 13.12
N MET A 64 6.81 -5.82 12.40
CA MET A 64 6.77 -5.54 10.97
C MET A 64 6.44 -6.79 10.15
N GLY A 65 7.02 -7.94 10.49
CA GLY A 65 6.75 -9.21 9.82
C GLY A 65 5.30 -9.65 9.96
N VAL A 66 4.77 -9.66 11.19
CA VAL A 66 3.36 -10.01 11.45
C VAL A 66 2.43 -8.95 10.87
N GLY A 67 2.75 -7.66 11.05
CA GLY A 67 1.95 -6.56 10.53
C GLY A 67 1.79 -6.60 9.01
N MET A 68 2.87 -6.89 8.28
CA MET A 68 2.84 -7.03 6.83
C MET A 68 1.96 -8.19 6.39
N GLN A 69 2.03 -9.32 7.07
CA GLN A 69 1.22 -10.49 6.74
C GLN A 69 -0.28 -10.23 6.97
N VAL A 70 -0.62 -9.57 8.08
CA VAL A 70 -2.00 -9.15 8.36
C VAL A 70 -2.49 -8.16 7.30
N ALA A 71 -1.66 -7.18 6.91
CA ALA A 71 -1.99 -6.23 5.86
C ALA A 71 -2.27 -6.91 4.51
N GLN A 72 -1.48 -7.92 4.13
CA GLN A 72 -1.71 -8.70 2.92
C GLN A 72 -3.06 -9.43 2.96
N ILE A 73 -3.41 -10.07 4.08
CA ILE A 73 -4.70 -10.76 4.25
C ILE A 73 -5.86 -9.78 4.10
N LEU A 74 -5.79 -8.62 4.77
CA LEU A 74 -6.82 -7.59 4.71
C LEU A 74 -6.95 -7.01 3.29
N THR A 75 -5.82 -6.80 2.61
CA THR A 75 -5.79 -6.33 1.22
C THR A 75 -6.46 -7.34 0.30
N ALA A 76 -6.09 -8.62 0.37
CA ALA A 76 -6.69 -9.68 -0.44
C ALA A 76 -8.20 -9.82 -0.19
N ARG A 77 -8.63 -9.70 1.07
CA ARG A 77 -10.04 -9.76 1.45
C ARG A 77 -10.83 -8.57 0.90
N THR A 78 -10.26 -7.38 1.00
CA THR A 78 -10.87 -6.14 0.50
C THR A 78 -10.95 -6.15 -1.03
N ALA A 79 -9.88 -6.57 -1.69
CA ALA A 79 -9.82 -6.73 -3.15
C ALA A 79 -10.91 -7.70 -3.64
N ARG A 80 -11.05 -8.87 -3.01
CA ARG A 80 -12.11 -9.83 -3.34
C ARG A 80 -13.51 -9.25 -3.12
N LYS A 81 -13.76 -8.60 -1.97
CA LYS A 81 -15.07 -7.98 -1.69
C LYS A 81 -15.43 -6.92 -2.73
N ARG A 82 -14.47 -6.07 -3.10
CA ARG A 82 -14.68 -5.02 -4.09
C ARG A 82 -14.89 -5.60 -5.49
N TYR A 83 -14.10 -6.60 -5.87
CA TYR A 83 -14.24 -7.30 -7.16
C TYR A 83 -15.62 -7.97 -7.29
N ASN A 84 -16.08 -8.67 -6.26
CA ASN A 84 -17.39 -9.31 -6.26
C ASN A 84 -18.52 -8.28 -6.36
N ALA A 85 -18.40 -7.14 -5.67
CA ALA A 85 -19.37 -6.05 -5.77
C ALA A 85 -19.45 -5.47 -7.20
N TRP A 86 -18.32 -5.34 -7.90
CA TRP A 86 -18.31 -4.90 -9.30
C TRP A 86 -18.90 -5.94 -10.25
N LYS A 87 -18.60 -7.23 -10.03
CA LYS A 87 -19.21 -8.31 -10.83
C LYS A 87 -20.72 -8.32 -10.68
N ALA A 88 -21.24 -8.26 -9.45
CA ALA A 88 -22.68 -8.24 -9.20
C ALA A 88 -23.38 -7.09 -9.95
N VAL A 89 -22.82 -5.88 -9.89
CA VAL A 89 -23.35 -4.72 -10.62
C VAL A 89 -23.32 -4.94 -12.13
N LYS A 90 -22.22 -5.51 -12.66
CA LYS A 90 -22.06 -5.77 -14.09
C LYS A 90 -23.01 -6.86 -14.61
N ASP A 91 -23.23 -7.91 -13.82
CA ASP A 91 -24.10 -9.02 -14.18
C ASP A 91 -25.57 -8.57 -14.18
N THR A 92 -26.00 -7.78 -13.18
CA THR A 92 -27.34 -7.16 -13.17
C THR A 92 -27.54 -6.20 -14.36
N ALA A 93 -26.53 -5.41 -14.72
CA ALA A 93 -26.64 -4.51 -15.87
C ALA A 93 -26.76 -5.25 -17.21
N ARG A 94 -26.10 -6.41 -17.35
CA ARG A 94 -26.26 -7.29 -18.53
C ARG A 94 -27.66 -7.89 -18.62
N ASP A 95 -28.23 -8.29 -17.49
CA ASP A 95 -29.55 -8.92 -17.41
C ASP A 95 -30.69 -7.94 -17.77
N VAL A 96 -30.59 -6.68 -17.34
CA VAL A 96 -31.56 -5.62 -17.67
C VAL A 96 -31.51 -5.20 -19.15
N THR A 97 -30.41 -5.46 -19.84
CA THR A 97 -30.19 -5.04 -21.24
C THR A 97 -30.47 -6.17 -22.24
N SER A 98 -30.68 -7.40 -21.77
CA SER A 98 -30.97 -8.58 -22.61
C SER A 98 -32.48 -8.84 -22.67
#